data_AF-A0A925HAM1-F1
#
_entry.id   AF-A0A925HAM1-F1
#
_cell.length_a   1.000
_cell.length_b   1.000
_cell.length_c   1.000
_cell.angle_alpha   90.00
_cell.angle_beta   90.00
_cell.angle_gamma   90.00
#
_symmetry.space_group_name_H-M   'P 1'
#
loop_
_entity.id
_entity.type
_entity.pdbx_description
1 polymer ?
#
loop_
_entity_poly.entity_id
_entity_poly.type
_entity_poly.pdbx_seq_one_letter_code
_entity_poly.pdbx_strand_id
1 'polypeptide(L)'
;MSKNSATSVLRGTVAMLIGASIAGLTACKPEAAAPRSETARQAGPNGTPEPTAPAEAALEKDAILEALRVGRDQPDTVFVVQTFNVEGGWAWVTADPQSADGTQKYERESWLVEKTPTGWKVAAQPCAEEGCEEQVEIAKIRQEHPSAPAAIFPK
;
A
#
# COMPACT_ATOMS: atom_id res chain seq x y z
N MET A 1 26.66 6.81 32.61
CA MET A 1 27.49 5.58 32.54
C MET A 1 27.30 4.99 31.16
N SER A 2 28.39 4.95 30.39
CA SER A 2 28.50 4.42 29.04
C SER A 2 28.52 2.89 29.09
N LYS A 3 27.91 2.23 28.09
CA LYS A 3 28.44 1.02 27.44
C LYS A 3 27.63 0.69 26.19
N ASN A 4 28.26 1.04 25.07
CA ASN A 4 27.94 0.57 23.73
C ASN A 4 28.41 -0.88 23.52
N SER A 5 27.90 -1.46 22.44
CA SER A 5 28.53 -2.47 21.57
C SER A 5 28.46 -3.95 21.98
N ALA A 6 27.82 -4.75 21.11
CA ALA A 6 28.47 -5.90 20.48
C ALA A 6 27.71 -6.32 19.22
N THR A 7 28.19 -5.84 18.08
CA THR A 7 27.96 -6.39 16.74
C THR A 7 28.58 -7.78 16.67
N SER A 8 27.83 -8.79 16.20
CA SER A 8 28.40 -10.07 15.78
C SER A 8 27.90 -10.39 14.38
N VAL A 9 28.82 -10.27 13.42
CA VAL A 9 28.66 -10.63 12.01
C VAL A 9 29.03 -12.10 11.88
N LEU A 10 28.05 -12.98 11.66
CA LEU A 10 28.33 -14.34 11.21
C LEU A 10 28.38 -14.37 9.68
N ARG A 11 29.60 -14.54 9.17
CA ARG A 11 29.89 -14.98 7.81
C ARG A 11 29.53 -16.46 7.69
N GLY A 12 28.62 -16.79 6.78
CA GLY A 12 28.32 -18.16 6.37
C GLY A 12 28.44 -18.29 4.86
N THR A 13 29.56 -18.85 4.41
CA THR A 13 29.82 -19.23 3.02
C THR A 13 29.29 -20.65 2.80
N VAL A 14 28.42 -20.91 1.82
CA VAL A 14 28.28 -22.26 1.22
C VAL A 14 27.98 -22.20 -0.29
N ALA A 15 28.93 -22.79 -1.01
CA ALA A 15 28.91 -23.50 -2.29
C ALA A 15 27.66 -23.46 -3.22
N MET A 16 27.89 -22.86 -4.39
CA MET A 16 27.81 -23.44 -5.74
C MET A 16 27.32 -24.90 -5.84
N LEU A 17 26.21 -25.12 -6.55
CA LEU A 17 26.00 -26.34 -7.35
C LEU A 17 25.27 -26.00 -8.65
N ILE A 18 25.85 -26.57 -9.71
CA ILE A 18 25.58 -26.43 -11.13
C ILE A 18 24.37 -27.30 -11.49
N GLY A 19 23.48 -26.79 -12.34
CA GLY A 19 22.36 -27.55 -12.89
C GLY A 19 21.81 -26.92 -14.16
N ALA A 20 22.65 -26.82 -15.19
CA ALA A 20 22.19 -26.49 -16.54
C ALA A 20 21.47 -27.72 -17.13
N SER A 21 20.17 -27.58 -17.40
CA SER A 21 19.41 -28.55 -18.17
C SER A 21 18.95 -27.85 -19.46
N ILE A 22 19.65 -28.16 -20.55
CA ILE A 22 19.31 -27.72 -21.91
C ILE A 22 18.78 -28.92 -22.69
N ALA A 23 17.48 -28.96 -22.94
CA ALA A 23 16.87 -29.88 -23.89
C ALA A 23 15.63 -29.21 -24.50
N GLY A 24 15.59 -29.13 -25.83
CA GLY A 24 14.38 -28.74 -26.56
C GLY A 24 14.61 -27.82 -27.75
N LEU A 25 15.37 -28.27 -28.75
CA LEU A 25 15.32 -27.72 -30.10
C LEU A 25 13.96 -28.03 -30.72
N THR A 26 13.14 -27.00 -30.96
CA THR A 26 12.11 -27.05 -32.01
C THR A 26 12.28 -25.81 -32.87
N ALA A 27 12.85 -26.02 -34.05
CA ALA A 27 12.87 -25.06 -35.14
C ALA A 27 11.56 -25.18 -35.93
N CYS A 28 10.84 -24.08 -36.08
CA CYS A 28 9.84 -23.89 -37.14
C CYS A 28 9.96 -22.47 -37.71
N LYS A 29 10.72 -22.41 -38.82
CA LYS A 29 10.42 -21.70 -40.09
C LYS A 29 10.04 -20.20 -40.03
N PRO A 30 10.90 -19.29 -40.54
CA PRO A 30 10.50 -17.92 -40.85
C PRO A 30 9.94 -17.83 -42.28
N GLU A 31 8.75 -17.26 -42.44
CA GLU A 31 8.23 -16.79 -43.72
C GLU A 31 8.14 -15.26 -43.69
N ALA A 32 8.58 -14.66 -44.79
CA ALA A 32 9.01 -13.27 -44.91
C ALA A 32 7.91 -12.31 -45.44
N ALA A 33 8.24 -11.02 -45.29
CA ALA A 33 7.65 -9.79 -45.85
C ALA A 33 6.53 -9.14 -45.01
N ALA A 34 6.59 -7.87 -44.63
CA ALA A 34 7.15 -6.70 -45.33
C ALA A 34 7.64 -5.59 -44.33
N PRO A 35 8.44 -4.61 -44.80
CA PRO A 35 9.10 -3.63 -43.94
C PRO A 35 8.22 -2.40 -43.64
N ARG A 36 8.31 -1.88 -42.41
CA ARG A 36 8.01 -0.48 -42.13
C ARG A 36 9.23 0.15 -41.46
N SER A 37 9.82 1.09 -42.17
CA SER A 37 10.95 1.91 -41.76
C SER A 37 10.64 2.66 -40.47
N GLU A 38 11.44 2.37 -39.45
CA GLU A 38 12.34 3.34 -38.82
C GLU A 38 11.80 4.76 -38.59
N THR A 39 11.42 5.03 -37.34
CA THR A 39 12.03 6.16 -36.63
C THR A 39 12.21 5.72 -35.18
N ALA A 40 13.42 5.25 -34.90
CA ALA A 40 13.97 5.18 -33.57
C ALA A 40 13.93 6.59 -32.95
N ARG A 41 13.17 6.77 -31.87
CA ARG A 41 13.54 7.74 -30.85
C ARG A 41 14.22 6.97 -29.74
N GLN A 42 15.53 7.14 -29.70
CA GLN A 42 16.42 6.69 -28.65
C GLN A 42 15.89 7.16 -27.30
N ALA A 43 15.43 6.24 -26.46
CA ALA A 43 15.45 6.43 -25.02
C ALA A 43 16.79 5.88 -24.54
N GLY A 44 17.68 6.76 -24.10
CA GLY A 44 18.97 6.37 -23.52
C GLY A 44 18.77 5.50 -22.28
N PRO A 45 19.79 4.70 -21.89
CA PRO A 45 19.71 3.89 -20.69
C PRO A 45 19.92 4.79 -19.46
N ASN A 46 19.17 4.51 -18.40
CA ASN A 46 19.28 5.10 -17.06
C ASN A 46 18.79 6.54 -16.88
N GLY A 47 17.48 6.72 -16.97
CA GLY A 47 16.77 7.64 -16.07
C GLY A 47 15.72 6.83 -15.33
N THR A 48 15.88 6.59 -14.03
CA THR A 48 14.74 6.20 -13.20
C THR A 48 13.71 7.32 -13.36
N PRO A 49 12.51 7.06 -13.89
CA PRO A 49 11.51 8.12 -14.03
C PRO A 49 11.19 8.64 -12.63
N GLU A 50 11.41 9.93 -12.42
CA GLU A 50 10.96 10.62 -11.22
C GLU A 50 9.44 10.39 -11.08
N PRO A 51 8.94 9.95 -9.92
CA PRO A 51 7.52 9.74 -9.73
C PRO A 51 6.76 11.02 -10.04
N THR A 52 5.74 10.91 -10.90
CA THR A 52 4.84 12.03 -11.14
C THR A 52 3.91 12.19 -9.94
N ALA A 53 3.41 13.40 -9.66
CA ALA A 53 2.48 13.63 -8.55
C ALA A 53 1.27 12.66 -8.51
N PRO A 54 0.67 12.25 -9.65
CA PRO A 54 -0.37 11.21 -9.65
C PRO A 54 0.14 9.83 -9.20
N ALA A 55 1.38 9.47 -9.54
CA ALA A 55 1.99 8.22 -9.10
C ALA A 55 2.29 8.24 -7.59
N GLU A 56 2.75 9.38 -7.06
CA GLU A 56 2.97 9.55 -5.61
C GLU A 56 1.67 9.44 -4.81
N ALA A 57 0.58 10.07 -5.29
CA ALA A 57 -0.72 9.99 -4.65
C ALA A 57 -1.30 8.56 -4.65
N ALA A 58 -1.07 7.79 -5.73
CA ALA A 58 -1.46 6.38 -5.79
C ALA A 58 -0.68 5.55 -4.76
N LEU A 59 0.64 5.73 -4.68
CA LEU A 59 1.48 5.05 -3.69
C LEU A 59 1.09 5.39 -2.25
N GLU A 60 0.75 6.65 -1.95
CA GLU A 60 0.30 7.05 -0.63
C GLU A 60 -1.05 6.42 -0.27
N LYS A 61 -1.99 6.39 -1.22
CA LYS A 61 -3.27 5.72 -1.03
C LYS A 61 -3.10 4.22 -0.75
N ASP A 62 -2.27 3.54 -1.54
CA ASP A 62 -2.03 2.11 -1.36
C ASP A 62 -1.40 1.81 0.00
N ALA A 63 -0.44 2.64 0.44
CA ALA A 63 0.19 2.49 1.76
C ALA A 63 -0.79 2.73 2.93
N ILE A 64 -1.73 3.66 2.79
CA ILE A 64 -2.80 3.89 3.77
C ILE A 64 -3.75 2.69 3.83
N LEU A 65 -4.19 2.18 2.68
CA LEU A 65 -5.09 1.03 2.62
C LEU A 65 -4.41 -0.26 3.13
N GLU A 66 -3.10 -0.39 2.95
CA GLU A 66 -2.33 -1.49 3.52
C GLU A 66 -2.28 -1.43 5.05
N ALA A 67 -2.19 -0.22 5.63
CA ALA A 67 -2.25 -0.05 7.07
C ALA A 67 -3.57 -0.56 7.69
N LEU A 68 -4.68 -0.54 6.91
CA LEU A 68 -5.98 -1.07 7.35
C LEU A 68 -6.03 -2.60 7.39
N ARG A 69 -5.09 -3.29 6.72
CA ARG A 69 -5.01 -4.77 6.70
C ARG A 69 -4.24 -5.34 7.88
N VAL A 70 -3.37 -4.54 8.50
CA VAL A 70 -2.51 -4.97 9.60
C VAL A 70 -3.38 -5.46 10.77
N GLY A 71 -3.24 -6.73 11.14
CA GLY A 71 -3.95 -7.32 12.26
C GLY A 71 -5.38 -7.78 11.96
N ARG A 72 -5.83 -7.73 10.69
CA ARG A 72 -7.10 -8.34 10.28
C ARG A 72 -6.99 -9.85 10.10
N ASP A 73 -8.06 -10.56 10.42
CA ASP A 73 -8.19 -12.00 10.15
C ASP A 73 -8.27 -12.32 8.65
N GLN A 74 -8.65 -11.33 7.83
CA GLN A 74 -8.88 -11.45 6.40
C GLN A 74 -7.88 -10.54 5.65
N PRO A 75 -6.64 -11.00 5.40
CA PRO A 75 -5.60 -10.18 4.78
C PRO A 75 -5.95 -9.76 3.36
N ASP A 76 -6.76 -10.54 2.63
CA ASP A 76 -7.16 -10.26 1.25
C ASP A 76 -8.41 -9.35 1.14
N THR A 77 -8.73 -8.61 2.22
CA THR A 77 -9.86 -7.66 2.21
C THR A 77 -9.63 -6.57 1.15
N VAL A 78 -10.66 -6.33 0.35
CA VAL A 78 -10.73 -5.23 -0.60
C VAL A 78 -11.59 -4.12 0.01
N PHE A 79 -11.05 -2.90 0.02
CA PHE A 79 -11.75 -1.73 0.54
C PHE A 79 -12.39 -0.94 -0.60
N VAL A 80 -13.72 -0.91 -0.65
CA VAL A 80 -14.45 0.00 -1.54
C VAL A 80 -14.54 1.36 -0.84
N VAL A 81 -13.68 2.28 -1.25
CA VAL A 81 -13.48 3.55 -0.53
C VAL A 81 -14.60 4.54 -0.85
N GLN A 82 -15.27 5.02 0.21
CA GLN A 82 -16.33 6.01 0.16
C GLN A 82 -15.81 7.42 0.44
N THR A 83 -14.96 7.56 1.46
CA THR A 83 -14.30 8.82 1.84
C THR A 83 -12.80 8.58 1.96
N PHE A 84 -12.01 9.47 1.37
CA PHE A 84 -10.55 9.41 1.44
C PHE A 84 -9.97 10.81 1.50
N ASN A 85 -9.75 11.30 2.71
CA ASN A 85 -9.18 12.64 2.94
C ASN A 85 -7.80 12.48 3.56
N VAL A 86 -6.77 13.07 2.95
CA VAL A 86 -5.39 13.01 3.43
C VAL A 86 -4.83 14.42 3.56
N GLU A 87 -4.26 14.75 4.71
CA GLU A 87 -3.63 16.04 4.95
C GLU A 87 -2.60 15.94 6.08
N GLY A 88 -1.42 16.54 5.89
CA GLY A 88 -0.46 16.73 6.99
C GLY A 88 0.04 15.45 7.65
N GLY A 89 0.09 14.32 6.93
CA GLY A 89 0.47 13.02 7.50
C GLY A 89 -0.66 12.32 8.25
N TRP A 90 -1.89 12.77 8.08
CA TRP A 90 -3.09 12.12 8.60
C TRP A 90 -4.02 11.76 7.45
N ALA A 91 -4.82 10.70 7.64
CA ALA A 91 -5.89 10.36 6.74
C ALA A 91 -7.16 9.97 7.51
N TRP A 92 -8.31 10.36 6.98
CA TRP A 92 -9.58 9.74 7.32
C TRP A 92 -10.04 8.88 6.15
N VAL A 93 -10.32 7.61 6.43
CA VAL A 93 -10.81 6.66 5.44
C VAL A 93 -12.14 6.12 5.91
N THR A 94 -13.15 6.14 5.05
CA THR A 94 -14.39 5.38 5.22
C THR A 94 -14.53 4.45 4.04
N ALA A 95 -14.72 3.16 4.28
CA ALA A 95 -14.83 2.17 3.22
C ALA A 95 -15.84 1.07 3.56
N ASP A 96 -16.37 0.44 2.52
CA ASP A 96 -17.16 -0.77 2.59
C ASP A 96 -16.23 -1.96 2.28
N PRO A 97 -15.77 -2.74 3.28
CA PRO A 97 -14.87 -3.86 3.05
C PRO A 97 -15.61 -5.01 2.38
N GLN A 98 -14.90 -5.79 1.56
CA GLN A 98 -15.45 -6.98 0.91
C GLN A 98 -14.36 -8.05 0.68
N SER A 99 -14.78 -9.28 0.44
CA SER A 99 -13.89 -10.35 0.01
C SER A 99 -13.24 -10.01 -1.34
N ALA A 100 -12.09 -10.63 -1.64
CA ALA A 100 -11.36 -10.39 -2.89
C ALA A 100 -12.19 -10.65 -4.16
N ASP A 101 -13.15 -11.58 -4.09
CA ASP A 101 -14.07 -11.89 -5.19
C ASP A 101 -15.35 -11.03 -5.18
N GLY A 102 -15.53 -10.16 -4.17
CA GLY A 102 -16.68 -9.27 -4.00
C GLY A 102 -17.99 -9.96 -3.59
N THR A 103 -17.97 -11.26 -3.27
CA THR A 103 -19.19 -12.01 -2.92
C THR A 103 -19.64 -11.74 -1.48
N GLN A 104 -18.69 -11.55 -0.56
CA GLN A 104 -18.96 -11.17 0.83
C GLN A 104 -18.76 -9.67 0.97
N LYS A 105 -19.80 -9.00 1.49
CA LYS A 105 -19.77 -7.58 1.83
C LYS A 105 -19.83 -7.46 3.34
N TYR A 106 -18.94 -6.67 3.90
CA TYR A 106 -18.87 -6.41 5.33
C TYR A 106 -19.46 -5.04 5.65
N GLU A 107 -19.61 -4.77 6.93
CA GLU A 107 -20.13 -3.50 7.41
C GLU A 107 -19.18 -2.36 7.08
N ARG A 108 -19.75 -1.17 6.88
CA ARG A 108 -18.97 0.03 6.65
C ARG A 108 -18.12 0.32 7.88
N GLU A 109 -16.88 0.66 7.63
CA GLU A 109 -15.94 1.03 8.68
C GLU A 109 -15.26 2.36 8.33
N SER A 110 -14.85 3.09 9.37
CA SER A 110 -14.08 4.33 9.26
C SER A 110 -12.82 4.25 10.10
N TRP A 111 -11.76 4.94 9.70
CA TRP A 111 -10.48 4.94 10.42
C TRP A 111 -9.81 6.30 10.35
N LEU A 112 -9.23 6.71 11.47
CA LEU A 112 -8.17 7.71 11.51
C LEU A 112 -6.83 7.00 11.34
N VAL A 113 -6.02 7.45 10.39
CA VAL A 113 -4.72 6.86 10.06
C VAL A 113 -3.63 7.92 10.21
N GLU A 114 -2.51 7.57 10.82
CA GLU A 114 -1.37 8.45 11.07
C GLU A 114 -0.12 7.95 10.34
N LYS A 115 0.61 8.86 9.69
CA LYS A 115 1.92 8.60 9.10
C LYS A 115 2.98 8.62 10.20
N THR A 116 3.71 7.52 10.34
CA THR A 116 4.81 7.35 11.29
C THR A 116 6.15 7.18 10.55
N PRO A 117 7.30 7.18 11.25
CA PRO A 117 8.59 6.89 10.62
C PRO A 117 8.67 5.51 9.94
N THR A 118 7.82 4.57 10.33
CA THR A 118 7.78 3.20 9.77
C THR A 118 6.66 3.00 8.75
N GLY A 119 5.91 4.04 8.41
CA GLY A 119 4.76 3.98 7.50
C GLY A 119 3.45 4.39 8.15
N TRP A 120 2.34 4.12 7.48
CA TRP A 120 1.00 4.45 7.99
C TRP A 120 0.53 3.41 9.02
N LYS A 121 -0.21 3.87 10.03
CA LYS A 121 -0.87 3.00 11.03
C LYS A 121 -2.28 3.51 11.32
N VAL A 122 -3.17 2.60 11.70
CA VAL A 122 -4.46 2.99 12.29
C VAL A 122 -4.21 3.63 13.66
N ALA A 123 -4.69 4.86 13.85
CA ALA A 123 -4.60 5.60 15.09
C ALA A 123 -5.87 5.44 15.94
N ALA A 124 -7.04 5.45 15.29
CA ALA A 124 -8.33 5.23 15.95
C ALA A 124 -9.39 4.72 14.95
N GLN A 125 -10.43 4.09 15.47
CA GLN A 125 -11.62 3.65 14.75
C GLN A 125 -12.84 4.02 15.61
N PRO A 126 -13.85 4.73 15.07
CA PRO A 126 -15.09 4.97 15.81
C PRO A 126 -15.78 3.64 16.07
N CYS A 127 -16.51 3.56 17.19
CA CYS A 127 -17.37 2.42 17.44
C CYS A 127 -18.39 2.27 16.30
N ALA A 128 -18.52 1.05 15.78
CA ALA A 128 -19.45 0.70 14.71
C ALA A 128 -20.60 -0.21 15.18
N GLU A 129 -20.68 -0.50 16.50
CA GLU A 129 -21.71 -1.38 17.07
C GLU A 129 -23.07 -0.69 17.21
N GLU A 130 -24.14 -1.48 17.35
CA GLU A 130 -25.47 -0.96 17.63
C GLU A 130 -25.49 -0.11 18.91
N GLY A 131 -26.06 1.08 18.84
CA GLY A 131 -26.14 2.03 19.95
C GLY A 131 -24.96 3.00 20.06
N CYS A 132 -23.95 2.86 19.20
CA CYS A 132 -22.91 3.88 19.06
C CYS A 132 -23.39 5.03 18.16
N GLU A 133 -23.21 6.26 18.66
CA GLU A 133 -23.54 7.48 17.92
C GLU A 133 -22.29 7.94 17.16
N GLU A 134 -22.24 7.70 15.85
CA GLU A 134 -21.06 7.94 15.00
C GLU A 134 -20.46 9.35 15.21
N GLN A 135 -21.30 10.39 15.25
CA GLN A 135 -20.84 11.76 15.42
C GLN A 135 -20.21 12.02 16.79
N VAL A 136 -20.70 11.34 17.83
CA VAL A 136 -20.11 11.42 19.18
C VAL A 136 -18.76 10.72 19.20
N GLU A 137 -18.65 9.55 18.57
CA GLU A 137 -17.38 8.81 18.48
C GLU A 137 -16.33 9.56 17.66
N ILE A 138 -16.72 10.15 16.53
CA ILE A 138 -15.83 11.00 15.73
C ILE A 138 -15.40 12.22 16.54
N ALA A 139 -16.30 12.84 17.32
CA ALA A 139 -15.94 13.95 18.19
C ALA A 139 -14.93 13.55 19.28
N LYS A 140 -15.05 12.35 19.87
CA LYS A 140 -14.06 11.80 20.82
C LYS A 140 -12.70 11.60 20.15
N ILE A 141 -12.65 10.98 18.97
CA ILE A 141 -11.41 10.78 18.22
C ILE A 141 -10.73 12.11 17.91
N ARG A 142 -11.49 13.14 17.53
CA ARG A 142 -10.95 14.49 17.30
C ARG A 142 -10.34 15.11 18.56
N GLN A 143 -10.91 14.84 19.72
CA GLN A 143 -10.39 15.33 21.01
C GLN A 143 -9.12 14.58 21.43
N GLU A 144 -9.07 13.27 21.18
CA GLU A 144 -7.92 12.41 21.51
C GLU A 144 -6.73 12.60 20.56
N HIS A 145 -7.00 13.02 19.31
CA HIS A 145 -5.99 13.25 18.28
C HIS A 145 -6.00 14.72 17.77
N PRO A 146 -5.64 15.70 18.61
CA PRO A 146 -5.72 17.14 18.26
C PRO A 146 -4.73 17.59 17.18
N SER A 147 -3.72 16.77 16.86
CA SER A 147 -2.79 17.01 15.75
C SER A 147 -3.34 16.61 14.38
N ALA A 148 -4.43 15.83 14.33
CA ALA A 148 -5.10 15.50 13.08
C ALA A 148 -5.84 16.74 12.53
N PRO A 149 -5.62 17.14 11.26
CA PRO A 149 -6.30 18.31 10.70
C PRO A 149 -7.82 18.14 10.72
N ALA A 150 -8.55 19.11 11.29
CA ALA A 150 -10.00 19.03 11.40
C ALA A 150 -10.72 18.86 10.04
N ALA A 151 -10.08 19.28 8.94
CA ALA A 151 -10.64 19.21 7.59
C ALA A 151 -10.72 17.78 7.01
N ILE A 152 -9.97 16.81 7.55
CA ILE A 152 -10.01 15.43 7.03
C ILE A 152 -11.23 14.66 7.51
N PHE A 153 -11.81 15.05 8.65
CA PHE A 153 -12.97 14.37 9.23
C PHE A 153 -14.22 14.62 8.37
N PRO A 154 -15.17 13.67 8.35
CA PRO A 154 -16.44 13.86 7.66
C PRO A 154 -17.22 15.01 8.32
N LYS A 155 -18.05 15.67 7.51
CA LYS A 155 -18.89 16.80 7.94
C LYS A 155 -20.25 16.36 8.43
#